data_AF-A0A4T0V165-F1
#
_entry.id   AF-A0A4T0V165-F1
#
_cell.length_a   1.000
_cell.length_b   1.000
_cell.length_c   1.000
_cell.angle_alpha   90.00
_cell.angle_beta   90.00
_cell.angle_gamma   90.00
#
_symmetry.space_group_name_H-M   'P 1'
#
loop_
_entity.id
_entity.type
_entity.pdbx_description
1 polymer ?
#
loop_
_entity_poly.entity_id
_entity_poly.type
_entity_poly.pdbx_seq_one_letter_code
_entity_poly.pdbx_strand_id
1 'polypeptide(L)'
;MPNRRIATKENGEVRIVLSDLESGALDYVAKASGMTTGEWVDYTLSDLETGSKSAHIRQRVVESLYASIVFSQRAEELTPALGLELASQCNDEDFKRTLAMAETHASIDFGGFRLTTGTDENGNVAFFFRNLLADCSHLIISAPMTPEEWQGRVAA
;
A
#
# COMPACT_ATOMS: atom_id res chain seq x y z
N MET A 1 5.55 2.54 -23.55
CA MET A 1 6.49 1.82 -22.66
C MET A 1 6.09 0.34 -22.68
N PRO A 2 7.04 -0.62 -22.72
CA PRO A 2 6.68 -2.03 -22.91
C PRO A 2 6.10 -2.59 -21.61
N ASN A 3 4.85 -3.06 -21.65
CA ASN A 3 4.22 -3.74 -20.51
C ASN A 3 4.99 -5.03 -20.20
N ARG A 4 5.41 -5.22 -18.95
CA ARG A 4 6.04 -6.46 -18.50
C ARG A 4 4.95 -7.49 -18.24
N ARG A 5 5.02 -8.63 -18.93
CA ARG A 5 4.09 -9.76 -18.75
C ARG A 5 4.72 -10.73 -17.76
N ILE A 6 4.07 -10.93 -16.63
CA ILE A 6 4.44 -11.98 -15.68
C ILE A 6 3.55 -13.17 -15.99
N ALA A 7 4.17 -14.29 -16.40
CA ALA A 7 3.49 -15.54 -16.70
C ALA A 7 3.83 -16.55 -15.61
N THR A 8 2.82 -17.09 -14.91
CA THR A 8 3.01 -18.23 -14.00
C THR A 8 2.10 -19.42 -14.35
N LYS A 9 2.80 -20.55 -14.39
CA LYS A 9 2.61 -21.98 -14.71
C LYS A 9 1.52 -22.54 -15.65
N GLU A 10 2.04 -23.30 -16.62
CA GLU A 10 1.73 -24.70 -17.01
C GLU A 10 0.24 -25.11 -16.97
N ASN A 11 -0.43 -25.03 -18.14
CA ASN A 11 -1.79 -25.52 -18.48
C ASN A 11 -2.94 -24.48 -18.53
N GLY A 12 -2.67 -23.20 -18.32
CA GLY A 12 -3.65 -22.14 -18.54
C GLY A 12 -3.05 -20.77 -18.28
N GLU A 13 -2.62 -20.09 -19.34
CA GLU A 13 -1.84 -18.86 -19.26
C GLU A 13 -2.61 -17.73 -18.53
N VAL A 14 -2.17 -17.38 -17.31
CA VAL A 14 -2.71 -16.22 -16.59
C VAL A 14 -1.99 -14.97 -17.09
N ARG A 15 -2.70 -14.15 -17.87
CA ARG A 15 -2.15 -12.90 -18.41
C ARG A 15 -2.40 -11.74 -17.45
N ILE A 16 -1.36 -11.34 -16.72
CA ILE A 16 -1.37 -10.13 -15.89
C ILE A 16 -0.60 -9.04 -16.64
N VAL A 17 -1.20 -7.88 -16.79
CA VAL A 17 -0.60 -6.74 -17.49
C VAL A 17 -0.28 -5.67 -16.46
N LEU A 18 1.01 -5.54 -16.16
CA LEU A 18 1.55 -4.54 -15.25
C LEU A 18 2.52 -3.63 -15.99
N SER A 19 2.56 -2.37 -15.59
CA SER A 19 3.67 -1.48 -15.93
C SER A 19 4.97 -1.96 -15.28
N ASP A 20 6.11 -1.45 -15.73
CA ASP A 20 7.42 -1.76 -15.11
C ASP A 20 7.44 -1.39 -13.63
N LEU A 21 6.73 -0.33 -13.29
CA LEU A 21 6.61 0.23 -11.95
C LEU A 21 5.78 -0.67 -11.03
N GLU A 22 4.63 -1.11 -11.51
CA GLU A 22 3.76 -2.09 -10.84
C GLU A 22 4.47 -3.42 -10.64
N SER A 23 5.28 -3.83 -11.61
CA SER A 23 6.07 -5.06 -11.51
C SER A 23 7.15 -4.94 -10.43
N GLY A 24 7.83 -3.79 -10.32
CA GLY A 24 8.81 -3.55 -9.26
C GLY A 24 8.20 -3.55 -7.86
N ALA A 25 7.00 -2.98 -7.70
CA ALA A 25 6.25 -2.99 -6.45
C ALA A 25 5.84 -4.42 -6.04
N LEU A 26 5.37 -5.21 -6.99
CA LEU A 26 5.05 -6.61 -6.78
C LEU A 26 6.28 -7.44 -6.36
N ASP A 27 7.41 -7.27 -7.05
CA ASP A 27 8.66 -7.97 -6.73
C ASP A 27 9.14 -7.65 -5.30
N TYR A 28 8.99 -6.39 -4.88
CA TYR A 28 9.31 -5.98 -3.50
C TYR A 28 8.43 -6.69 -2.48
N VAL A 29 7.10 -6.69 -2.68
CA VAL A 29 6.15 -7.32 -1.76
C VAL A 29 6.39 -8.81 -1.67
N ALA A 30 6.53 -9.50 -2.79
CA ALA A 30 6.77 -10.93 -2.81
C ALA A 30 8.01 -11.28 -1.99
N LYS A 31 9.10 -10.52 -2.19
CA LYS A 31 10.34 -10.67 -1.42
C LYS A 31 10.14 -10.39 0.07
N ALA A 32 9.41 -9.34 0.43
CA ALA A 32 9.10 -8.99 1.83
C ALA A 32 8.28 -10.08 2.53
N SER A 33 7.43 -10.79 1.78
CA SER A 33 6.67 -11.96 2.25
C SER A 33 7.44 -13.28 2.19
N GLY A 34 8.71 -13.28 1.82
CA GLY A 34 9.53 -14.49 1.70
C GLY A 34 9.12 -15.42 0.54
N MET A 35 8.42 -14.90 -0.46
CA MET A 35 7.89 -15.64 -1.62
C MET A 35 8.57 -15.18 -2.92
N THR A 36 8.52 -16.01 -3.96
CA THR A 36 8.75 -15.55 -5.33
C THR A 36 7.53 -14.78 -5.84
N THR A 37 7.74 -13.91 -6.84
CA THR A 37 6.66 -13.16 -7.49
C THR A 37 5.53 -14.05 -7.99
N GLY A 38 5.88 -15.23 -8.53
CA GLY A 38 4.92 -16.21 -9.01
C GLY A 38 4.05 -16.80 -7.91
N GLU A 39 4.68 -17.26 -6.82
CA GLU A 39 3.98 -17.82 -5.66
C GLU A 39 3.05 -16.79 -5.03
N TRP A 40 3.49 -15.54 -4.93
CA TRP A 40 2.69 -14.46 -4.37
C TRP A 40 1.46 -14.15 -5.24
N VAL A 41 1.63 -14.14 -6.57
CA VAL A 41 0.54 -13.96 -7.53
C VAL A 41 -0.48 -15.10 -7.42
N ASP A 42 -0.01 -16.34 -7.39
CA ASP A 42 -0.89 -17.51 -7.33
C ASP A 42 -1.67 -17.54 -6.00
N TYR A 43 -0.99 -17.26 -4.88
CA TYR A 43 -1.63 -17.07 -3.57
C TYR A 43 -2.70 -15.97 -3.62
N THR A 44 -2.37 -14.83 -4.20
CA THR A 44 -3.26 -13.66 -4.25
C THR A 44 -4.45 -13.85 -5.18
N LEU A 45 -4.35 -14.72 -6.19
CA LEU A 45 -5.45 -15.04 -7.09
C LEU A 45 -6.29 -16.24 -6.63
N SER A 46 -5.86 -16.95 -5.59
CA SER A 46 -6.53 -18.16 -5.12
C SER A 46 -7.95 -17.92 -4.59
N ASP A 47 -8.23 -16.68 -4.13
CA ASP A 47 -9.52 -16.24 -3.60
C ASP A 47 -10.34 -15.41 -4.62
N LEU A 48 -9.78 -15.13 -5.80
CA LEU A 48 -10.44 -14.30 -6.81
C LEU A 48 -11.36 -15.16 -7.69
N GLU A 49 -12.65 -15.18 -7.35
CA GLU A 49 -13.66 -15.93 -8.12
C GLU A 49 -14.00 -15.26 -9.46
N THR A 50 -14.10 -13.92 -9.49
CA THR A 50 -14.47 -13.15 -10.68
C THR A 50 -13.77 -11.79 -10.71
N GLY A 51 -13.60 -11.20 -11.90
CA GLY A 51 -13.07 -9.85 -12.07
C GLY A 51 -11.68 -9.77 -12.72
N SER A 52 -11.13 -8.56 -12.73
CA SER A 52 -9.83 -8.29 -13.37
C SER A 52 -8.68 -8.71 -12.48
N LYS A 53 -7.98 -9.78 -12.86
CA LYS A 53 -6.78 -10.27 -12.17
C LYS A 53 -5.71 -9.19 -12.01
N SER A 54 -5.53 -8.33 -13.01
CA SER A 54 -4.54 -7.25 -12.95
C SER A 54 -4.93 -6.17 -11.92
N ALA A 55 -6.23 -5.82 -11.84
CA ALA A 55 -6.70 -4.87 -10.85
C ALA A 55 -6.58 -5.45 -9.43
N HIS A 56 -6.95 -6.72 -9.25
CA HIS A 56 -6.82 -7.42 -7.96
C HIS A 56 -5.37 -7.48 -7.48
N ILE A 57 -4.44 -7.85 -8.37
CA ILE A 57 -3.01 -7.87 -8.04
C ILE A 57 -2.52 -6.48 -7.65
N ARG A 58 -2.88 -5.43 -8.39
CA ARG A 58 -2.50 -4.05 -8.04
C ARG A 58 -3.02 -3.67 -6.64
N GLN A 59 -4.28 -3.95 -6.36
CA GLN A 59 -4.87 -3.68 -5.05
C GLN A 59 -4.13 -4.42 -3.93
N ARG A 60 -3.89 -5.72 -4.09
CA ARG A 60 -3.24 -6.56 -3.08
C ARG A 60 -1.76 -6.20 -2.88
N VAL A 61 -1.08 -5.76 -3.94
CA VAL A 61 0.28 -5.22 -3.88
C VAL A 61 0.29 -3.95 -3.03
N VAL A 62 -0.67 -3.05 -3.23
CA VAL A 62 -0.82 -1.83 -2.41
C VAL A 62 -1.14 -2.17 -0.95
N GLU A 63 -2.07 -3.09 -0.69
CA GLU A 63 -2.42 -3.52 0.67
C GLU A 63 -1.23 -4.16 1.41
N SER A 64 -0.42 -4.93 0.70
CA SER A 64 0.75 -5.60 1.27
C SER A 64 1.92 -4.63 1.48
N LEU A 65 2.10 -3.66 0.58
CA LEU A 65 3.03 -2.54 0.78
C LEU A 65 2.64 -1.73 2.00
N TYR A 66 1.35 -1.43 2.14
CA TYR A 66 0.79 -0.77 3.31
C TYR A 66 1.15 -1.54 4.60
N ALA A 67 0.85 -2.84 4.64
CA ALA A 67 1.16 -3.69 5.80
C ALA A 67 2.68 -3.70 6.11
N SER A 68 3.52 -3.81 5.08
CA SER A 68 4.98 -3.88 5.24
C SER A 68 5.63 -2.58 5.70
N ILE A 69 5.10 -1.42 5.28
CA ILE A 69 5.69 -0.10 5.57
C ILE A 69 5.19 0.44 6.89
N VAL A 70 3.90 0.24 7.20
CA VAL A 70 3.33 0.71 8.47
C VAL A 70 3.65 -0.25 9.62
N PHE A 71 3.81 -1.54 9.34
CA PHE A 71 3.90 -2.56 10.40
C PHE A 71 5.02 -3.57 10.20
N SER A 72 6.21 -3.12 9.81
CA SER A 72 7.37 -3.97 9.50
C SER A 72 7.73 -5.03 10.56
N GLN A 73 7.15 -5.00 11.78
CA GLN A 73 7.33 -6.07 12.78
C GLN A 73 6.09 -6.53 13.59
N ARG A 74 4.90 -5.89 13.55
CA ARG A 74 3.81 -6.20 14.52
C ARG A 74 2.38 -5.92 14.03
N ALA A 75 2.07 -6.17 12.76
CA ALA A 75 0.76 -5.85 12.17
C ALA A 75 -0.45 -6.42 12.93
N GLU A 76 -0.34 -7.65 13.44
CA GLU A 76 -1.44 -8.31 14.14
C GLU A 76 -1.67 -7.78 15.57
N GLU A 77 -0.62 -7.26 16.22
CA GLU A 77 -0.70 -6.74 17.60
C GLU A 77 -1.07 -5.25 17.64
N LEU A 78 -0.70 -4.49 16.60
CA LEU A 78 -0.83 -3.04 16.58
C LEU A 78 -2.15 -2.54 15.98
N THR A 79 -2.83 -3.31 15.14
CA THR A 79 -4.06 -2.85 14.47
C THR A 79 -5.16 -2.44 15.48
N PRO A 80 -5.44 -3.20 16.55
CA PRO A 80 -6.36 -2.78 17.60
C PRO A 80 -5.75 -1.76 18.58
N ALA A 81 -4.44 -1.83 18.83
CA ALA A 81 -3.76 -1.02 19.84
C ALA A 81 -3.42 0.42 19.38
N LEU A 82 -3.35 0.65 18.05
CA LEU A 82 -3.06 1.95 17.46
C LEU A 82 -4.31 2.75 17.07
N GLY A 83 -5.52 2.18 17.22
CA GLY A 83 -6.76 2.87 16.85
C GLY A 83 -6.78 3.30 15.38
N LEU A 84 -6.22 2.48 14.48
CA LEU A 84 -6.15 2.74 13.04
C LEU A 84 -7.52 2.49 12.36
N GLU A 85 -8.58 2.94 13.02
CA GLU A 85 -9.98 2.80 12.60
C GLU A 85 -10.33 3.71 11.41
N LEU A 86 -9.42 4.61 10.99
CA LEU A 86 -9.71 5.67 10.02
C LEU A 86 -8.85 5.57 8.76
N ALA A 87 -8.67 4.37 8.22
CA ALA A 87 -8.19 4.19 6.86
C ALA A 87 -9.27 4.66 5.87
N SER A 88 -9.16 5.90 5.40
CA SER A 88 -10.13 6.53 4.49
C SER A 88 -9.61 6.49 3.07
N GLN A 89 -10.28 5.71 2.21
CA GLN A 89 -10.06 5.80 0.77
C GLN A 89 -10.60 7.13 0.26
N CYS A 90 -9.86 7.79 -0.62
CA CYS A 90 -10.25 9.07 -1.19
C CYS A 90 -9.85 9.19 -2.66
N ASN A 91 -10.57 10.04 -3.39
CA ASN A 91 -10.21 10.42 -4.75
C ASN A 91 -9.07 11.47 -4.73
N ASP A 92 -8.55 11.78 -5.92
CA ASP A 92 -7.46 12.75 -6.12
C ASP A 92 -7.72 14.12 -5.47
N GLU A 93 -8.93 14.65 -5.58
CA GLU A 93 -9.25 16.00 -5.10
C GLU A 93 -9.34 16.05 -3.58
N ASP A 94 -10.01 15.07 -2.97
CA ASP A 94 -10.08 14.94 -1.53
C ASP A 94 -8.70 14.69 -0.93
N PHE A 95 -7.88 13.85 -1.56
CA PHE A 95 -6.51 13.59 -1.11
C PHE A 95 -5.63 14.85 -1.17
N LYS A 96 -5.67 15.60 -2.28
CA LYS A 96 -4.91 16.86 -2.41
C LYS A 96 -5.34 17.87 -1.36
N ARG A 97 -6.65 17.98 -1.11
CA ARG A 97 -7.19 18.89 -0.09
C ARG A 97 -6.67 18.53 1.29
N THR A 98 -6.79 17.27 1.69
CA THR A 98 -6.32 16.83 3.02
C THR A 98 -4.81 16.96 3.15
N LEU A 99 -4.03 16.58 2.12
CA LEU A 99 -2.58 16.71 2.14
C LEU A 99 -2.12 18.18 2.23
N ALA A 100 -2.85 19.12 1.62
CA ALA A 100 -2.52 20.55 1.70
C ALA A 100 -2.76 21.15 3.08
N MET A 101 -3.60 20.51 3.91
CA MET A 101 -3.86 20.92 5.29
C MET A 101 -2.93 20.25 6.30
N ALA A 102 -2.13 19.28 5.87
CA ALA A 102 -1.22 18.53 6.69
C ALA A 102 0.17 19.18 6.78
N GLU A 103 0.86 18.99 7.90
CA GLU A 103 2.29 19.26 8.00
C GLU A 103 3.06 18.01 7.56
N THR A 104 3.74 18.08 6.41
CA THR A 104 4.45 16.93 5.85
C THR A 104 5.88 16.86 6.36
N HIS A 105 6.31 15.70 6.86
CA HIS A 105 7.65 15.48 7.41
C HIS A 105 8.58 14.75 6.45
N ALA A 106 8.09 13.69 5.80
CA ALA A 106 8.88 12.90 4.87
C ALA A 106 8.01 12.36 3.72
N SER A 107 8.63 12.13 2.58
CA SER A 107 7.97 11.49 1.44
C SER A 107 8.92 10.48 0.80
N ILE A 108 8.40 9.28 0.57
CA ILE A 108 9.14 8.18 -0.08
C ILE A 108 8.31 7.69 -1.26
N ASP A 109 8.97 7.55 -2.40
CA ASP A 109 8.39 7.04 -3.63
C ASP A 109 8.77 5.56 -3.81
N PHE A 110 7.76 4.70 -3.94
CA PHE A 110 7.94 3.26 -4.13
C PHE A 110 7.60 2.83 -5.55
N GLY A 111 7.51 3.80 -6.47
CA GLY A 111 7.12 3.58 -7.84
C GLY A 111 5.61 3.42 -8.00
N GLY A 112 4.96 2.44 -7.37
CA GLY A 112 3.51 2.25 -7.54
C GLY A 112 2.66 3.26 -6.74
N PHE A 113 3.23 3.82 -5.69
CA PHE A 113 2.58 4.75 -4.80
C PHE A 113 3.65 5.58 -4.09
N ARG A 114 3.25 6.72 -3.56
CA ARG A 114 4.08 7.59 -2.75
C ARG A 114 3.49 7.65 -1.35
N LEU A 115 4.31 7.32 -0.36
CA LEU A 115 3.96 7.54 1.03
C LEU A 115 4.50 8.90 1.45
N THR A 116 3.61 9.77 1.91
CA THR A 116 3.98 10.97 2.66
C THR A 116 3.59 10.76 4.11
N THR A 117 4.48 11.05 5.04
CA THR A 117 4.20 11.03 6.48
C THR A 117 4.16 12.46 6.99
N GLY A 118 3.33 12.69 8.01
CA GLY A 118 3.13 14.03 8.56
C GLY A 118 2.19 14.04 9.73
N THR A 119 1.65 15.21 10.03
CA THR A 119 0.53 15.39 10.93
C THR A 119 -0.68 15.95 10.18
N ASP A 120 -1.88 15.48 10.50
CA ASP A 120 -3.12 16.03 9.95
C ASP A 120 -3.48 17.40 10.58
N GLU A 121 -4.58 17.99 10.14
CA GLU A 121 -5.09 19.28 10.65
C GLU A 121 -5.37 19.29 12.17
N ASN A 122 -5.50 18.12 12.79
CA ASN A 122 -5.75 17.95 14.22
C ASN A 122 -4.46 17.65 15.00
N GLY A 123 -3.30 17.62 14.34
CA GLY A 123 -2.00 17.29 14.95
C GLY A 123 -1.76 15.79 15.13
N ASN A 124 -2.60 14.94 14.55
CA ASN A 124 -2.47 13.49 14.63
C ASN A 124 -1.44 12.98 13.62
N VAL A 125 -0.70 11.93 13.96
CA VAL A 125 0.19 11.25 13.02
C VAL A 125 -0.61 10.72 11.84
N ALA A 126 -0.22 11.14 10.64
CA ALA A 126 -0.90 10.80 9.41
C ALA A 126 0.04 10.20 8.37
N PHE A 127 -0.49 9.22 7.65
CA PHE A 127 0.15 8.54 6.53
C PHE A 127 -0.71 8.73 5.29
N PHE A 128 -0.16 9.42 4.30
CA PHE A 128 -0.80 9.75 3.05
C PHE A 128 -0.22 8.88 1.95
N PHE A 129 -0.97 7.87 1.53
CA PHE A 129 -0.62 6.98 0.45
C PHE A 129 -1.24 7.49 -0.85
N ARG A 130 -0.45 8.22 -1.62
CA ARG A 130 -0.83 8.60 -2.97
C ARG A 130 -0.60 7.43 -3.90
N ASN A 131 -1.67 6.84 -4.38
CA ASN A 131 -1.59 5.82 -5.41
C ASN A 131 -1.19 6.45 -6.75
N LEU A 132 -0.15 5.92 -7.41
CA LEU A 132 0.28 6.37 -8.73
C LEU A 132 -0.21 5.43 -9.83
N LEU A 133 -0.90 4.36 -9.46
CA LEU A 133 -1.52 3.43 -10.39
C LEU A 133 -2.85 4.01 -10.89
N ALA A 134 -3.12 3.77 -12.18
CA ALA A 134 -4.36 4.23 -12.80
C ALA A 134 -5.59 3.60 -12.12
N ASP A 135 -6.63 4.41 -11.93
CA ASP A 135 -7.93 4.02 -11.37
C ASP A 135 -7.87 3.42 -9.94
N CYS A 136 -6.80 3.67 -9.19
CA CYS A 136 -6.68 3.24 -7.81
C CYS A 136 -6.88 4.41 -6.84
N SER A 137 -7.76 4.22 -5.86
CA SER A 137 -7.99 5.19 -4.78
C SER A 137 -6.71 5.49 -4.01
N HIS A 138 -6.60 6.73 -3.54
CA HIS A 138 -5.61 7.11 -2.54
C HIS A 138 -6.09 6.71 -1.16
N LEU A 139 -5.16 6.65 -0.21
CA LEU A 139 -5.48 6.26 1.16
C LEU A 139 -4.85 7.25 2.14
N ILE A 140 -5.65 7.66 3.13
CA ILE A 140 -5.18 8.47 4.25
C ILE A 140 -5.47 7.68 5.51
N ILE A 141 -4.47 7.60 6.37
CA ILE A 141 -4.58 6.96 7.67
C ILE A 141 -4.14 7.98 8.69
N SER A 142 -5.04 8.30 9.61
CA SER A 142 -4.73 9.12 10.77
C SER A 142 -4.82 8.24 12.01
N ALA A 143 -3.77 8.27 12.81
CA ALA A 143 -3.72 7.65 14.12
C ALA A 143 -3.93 8.76 15.15
N PRO A 144 -4.93 8.68 16.05
CA PRO A 144 -5.28 9.77 16.97
C PRO A 144 -4.25 9.91 18.11
N MET A 145 -3.02 10.23 17.74
CA MET A 145 -1.85 10.37 18.61
C MET A 145 -0.85 11.34 17.98
N THR A 146 -0.08 11.99 18.84
CA THR A 146 0.98 12.94 18.48
C THR A 146 2.24 12.23 17.97
N PRO A 147 3.13 12.93 17.24
CA PRO A 147 4.42 12.39 16.84
C PRO A 147 5.27 11.86 18.00
N GLU A 148 5.25 12.52 19.15
CA GLU A 148 5.98 12.10 20.36
C GLU A 148 5.45 10.76 20.91
N GLU A 149 4.13 10.62 20.99
CA GLU A 149 3.49 9.37 21.41
C GLU A 149 3.79 8.22 20.45
N TRP A 150 3.79 8.50 19.15
CA TRP A 150 4.15 7.53 18.12
C TRP A 150 5.61 7.07 18.26
N GLN A 151 6.55 8.00 18.43
CA GLN A 151 7.96 7.67 18.63
C GLN A 151 8.18 6.80 19.87
N GLY A 152 7.50 7.12 20.97
CA GLY A 152 7.55 6.32 22.21
C GLY A 152 7.08 4.88 22.02
N ARG A 153 6.12 4.64 21.11
CA ARG A 153 5.61 3.28 20.79
C ARG A 153 6.53 2.50 19.86
N VAL A 154 7.12 3.17 18.87
CA VAL A 154 8.02 2.50 17.89
C VAL A 154 9.38 2.14 18.52
N ALA A 155 9.80 2.89 19.54
CA ALA A 155 11.06 2.64 20.25
C ALA A 155 10.97 1.51 21.32
N ALA A 156 9.77 1.00 21.61
CA ALA A 156 9.49 0.02 22.66
C ALA A 156 9.27 -1.41 22.13
#